data_AF-A0AAQ3X4E8-F1
#
_entry.id   AF-A0AAQ3X4E8-F1
#
_cell.length_a   1.000
_cell.length_b   1.000
_cell.length_c   1.000
_cell.angle_alpha   90.00
_cell.angle_beta   90.00
_cell.angle_gamma   90.00
#
_symmetry.space_group_name_H-M   'P 1'
#
loop_
_entity.id
_entity.type
_entity.pdbx_description
1 polymer ?
#
loop_
_entity_poly.entity_id
_entity_poly.type
_entity_poly.pdbx_seq_one_letter_code
_entity_poly.pdbx_strand_id
1 'polypeptide(L)'
;MGSGVSPPLFAAYASVNVKQHVPVDLSLERPNYFKWTAFFTALCAKYGLLGHIDGTVAARPTDPSRSRPDACVRGRMYGFVDDAVLDLAMEPNRDARALYVSIEAPFRANKESRAVVLEQEFHGSSRATSPSMPTPNG
;
A
#
# COMPACT_ATOMS: atom_id res chain seq x y z
N MET A 1 -29.61 1.89 -5.87
CA MET A 1 -29.32 2.88 -6.94
C MET A 1 -27.84 2.82 -7.22
N GLY A 2 -27.46 2.48 -8.45
CA GLY A 2 -26.08 2.20 -8.83
C GLY A 2 -25.30 3.48 -9.06
N SER A 3 -24.38 3.79 -8.14
CA SER A 3 -23.37 4.82 -8.33
C SER A 3 -22.30 4.30 -9.30
N GLY A 4 -22.66 4.22 -10.59
CA GLY A 4 -21.67 4.11 -11.66
C GLY A 4 -20.98 5.45 -11.82
N VAL A 5 -19.65 5.45 -11.92
CA VAL A 5 -18.87 6.66 -12.19
C VAL A 5 -19.40 7.31 -13.47
N SER A 6 -19.78 8.58 -13.41
CA SER A 6 -20.26 9.29 -14.60
C SER A 6 -19.19 9.27 -15.70
N PRO A 7 -19.54 8.98 -16.97
CA PRO A 7 -18.58 8.85 -18.08
C PRO A 7 -17.54 9.99 -18.20
N PRO A 8 -17.86 11.27 -17.93
CA PRO A 8 -16.88 12.36 -17.96
C PRO A 8 -15.78 12.23 -16.89
N LEU A 9 -16.11 11.72 -15.70
CA LEU A 9 -15.15 11.55 -14.60
C LEU A 9 -14.18 10.41 -14.89
N PHE A 10 -14.67 9.35 -15.53
CA PHE A 10 -13.83 8.24 -15.97
C PHE A 10 -12.82 8.66 -17.05
N ALA A 11 -13.27 9.43 -18.05
CA ALA A 11 -12.38 9.96 -19.09
C ALA A 11 -11.31 10.89 -18.48
N ALA A 12 -11.70 11.78 -17.55
CA ALA A 12 -10.77 12.64 -16.85
C ALA A 12 -9.73 11.86 -16.01
N TYR A 13 -10.16 10.77 -15.35
CA TYR A 13 -9.25 9.89 -14.61
C TYR A 13 -8.25 9.20 -15.54
N ALA A 14 -8.70 8.71 -16.69
CA ALA A 14 -7.86 8.06 -17.70
C ALA A 14 -6.88 9.02 -18.40
N SER A 15 -7.24 10.30 -18.50
CA SER A 15 -6.40 11.35 -19.10
C SER A 15 -5.51 12.11 -18.10
N VAL A 16 -5.68 11.90 -16.79
CA VAL A 16 -4.88 12.62 -15.79
C VAL A 16 -3.40 12.23 -15.92
N ASN A 17 -2.53 13.23 -16.01
CA ASN A 17 -1.09 13.00 -16.00
C ASN A 17 -0.65 12.67 -14.58
N VAL A 18 -0.68 11.37 -14.26
CA VAL A 18 -0.57 10.87 -12.90
C VAL A 18 0.77 11.21 -12.25
N LYS A 19 1.86 11.29 -13.02
CA LYS A 19 3.18 11.75 -12.55
C LYS A 19 3.21 13.22 -12.12
N GLN A 20 2.30 14.07 -12.62
CA GLN A 20 2.18 15.46 -12.14
C GLN A 20 1.45 15.56 -10.79
N HIS A 21 0.69 14.54 -10.39
CA HIS A 21 -0.12 14.57 -9.16
C HIS A 21 0.39 13.65 -8.06
N VAL A 22 1.08 12.56 -8.40
CA VAL A 22 1.75 11.69 -7.43
C VAL A 22 3.19 11.52 -7.88
N PRO A 23 4.12 12.35 -7.38
CA PRO A 23 5.54 12.27 -7.70
C PRO A 23 6.26 11.17 -6.88
N VAL A 24 5.52 10.18 -6.40
CA VAL A 24 5.99 9.17 -5.45
C VAL A 24 5.75 7.80 -6.04
N ASP A 25 6.82 7.17 -6.51
CA ASP A 25 6.82 5.77 -6.90
C ASP A 25 6.95 4.90 -5.65
N LEU A 26 5.99 4.01 -5.41
CA LEU A 26 6.00 3.11 -4.26
C LEU A 26 7.16 2.13 -4.39
N SER A 27 8.03 2.09 -3.38
CA SER A 27 9.24 1.26 -3.39
C SER A 27 9.43 0.61 -2.03
N LEU A 28 9.90 -0.64 -2.00
CA LEU A 28 10.20 -1.38 -0.77
C LEU A 28 11.36 -0.75 0.02
N GLU A 29 12.26 -0.05 -0.68
CA GLU A 29 13.47 0.54 -0.10
C GLU A 29 13.19 1.88 0.59
N ARG A 30 12.03 2.49 0.32
CA ARG A 30 11.69 3.84 0.80
C ARG A 30 10.49 3.78 1.75
N PRO A 31 10.47 4.59 2.83
CA PRO A 31 9.31 4.70 3.72
C PRO A 31 8.21 5.59 3.09
N ASN A 32 7.83 5.31 1.84
CA ASN A 32 6.90 6.12 1.07
C ASN A 32 5.49 5.52 0.97
N TYR A 33 5.27 4.31 1.51
CA TYR A 33 3.98 3.62 1.52
C TYR A 33 2.82 4.44 2.07
N PHE A 34 2.98 5.12 3.21
CA PHE A 34 1.90 5.93 3.80
C PHE A 34 1.54 7.13 2.93
N LYS A 35 2.55 7.81 2.34
CA LYS A 35 2.34 8.92 1.42
C LYS A 35 1.63 8.46 0.16
N TRP A 36 2.12 7.38 -0.45
CA TRP A 36 1.51 6.78 -1.64
C TRP A 36 0.05 6.40 -1.39
N THR A 37 -0.23 5.72 -0.27
CA THR A 37 -1.59 5.31 0.10
C THR A 37 -2.53 6.51 0.25
N ALA A 38 -2.08 7.59 0.90
CA ALA A 38 -2.88 8.80 1.05
C ALA A 38 -3.18 9.46 -0.31
N PHE A 39 -2.19 9.61 -1.18
CA PHE A 39 -2.36 10.18 -2.52
C PHE A 39 -3.28 9.34 -3.40
N PHE A 40 -3.07 8.02 -3.43
CA PHE A 40 -3.84 7.10 -4.23
C PHE A 40 -5.30 7.05 -3.79
N THR A 41 -5.55 7.00 -2.47
CA THR A 41 -6.89 7.02 -1.90
C THR A 41 -7.62 8.32 -2.23
N ALA A 42 -6.95 9.47 -2.11
CA ALA A 42 -7.52 10.78 -2.45
C ALA A 42 -7.85 10.88 -3.96
N LEU A 43 -7.00 10.31 -4.82
CA LEU A 43 -7.25 10.24 -6.26
C LEU A 43 -8.49 9.37 -6.54
N CYS A 44 -8.57 8.17 -5.98
CA CYS A 44 -9.73 7.29 -6.14
C CYS A 44 -11.03 7.94 -5.62
N ALA A 45 -10.98 8.62 -4.47
CA ALA A 45 -12.13 9.34 -3.92
C ALA A 45 -12.61 10.47 -4.85
N LYS A 46 -11.69 11.27 -5.42
CA LYS A 46 -12.00 12.36 -6.35
C LYS A 46 -12.79 11.90 -7.58
N TYR A 47 -12.55 10.66 -8.04
CA TYR A 47 -13.20 10.09 -9.22
C TYR A 47 -14.28 9.06 -8.91
N GLY A 48 -14.67 8.89 -7.63
CA GLY A 48 -15.71 7.93 -7.24
C GLY A 48 -15.30 6.46 -7.38
N LEU A 49 -13.99 6.19 -7.41
CA LEU A 49 -13.40 4.85 -7.58
C LEU A 49 -12.99 4.20 -6.25
N LEU A 50 -13.19 4.88 -5.12
CA LEU A 50 -12.80 4.39 -3.79
C LEU A 50 -13.40 3.01 -3.48
N GLY A 51 -14.62 2.77 -3.95
CA GLY A 51 -15.33 1.50 -3.78
C GLY A 51 -14.59 0.27 -4.35
N HIS A 52 -13.75 0.47 -5.37
CA HIS A 52 -12.96 -0.59 -6.00
C HIS A 52 -11.72 -0.98 -5.19
N ILE A 53 -11.33 -0.18 -4.18
CA ILE A 53 -10.10 -0.39 -3.41
C ILE A 53 -10.36 -0.61 -1.92
N ASP A 54 -11.46 -0.09 -1.37
CA ASP A 54 -11.89 -0.33 0.02
C ASP A 54 -12.73 -1.62 0.19
N GLY A 55 -13.18 -2.21 -0.92
CA GLY A 55 -13.99 -3.43 -0.92
C GLY A 55 -15.46 -3.20 -0.56
N THR A 56 -15.92 -1.96 -0.44
CA THR A 56 -17.35 -1.63 -0.26
C THR A 56 -18.17 -2.02 -1.49
N VAL A 57 -17.52 -2.19 -2.64
CA VAL A 57 -18.13 -2.66 -3.88
C VAL A 57 -17.73 -4.12 -4.10
N ALA A 58 -18.71 -5.04 -4.01
CA ALA A 58 -18.46 -6.47 -4.21
C ALA A 58 -17.84 -6.77 -5.60
N ALA A 59 -16.84 -7.65 -5.66
CA ALA A 59 -16.25 -8.08 -6.93
C ALA A 59 -17.33 -8.73 -7.81
N ARG A 60 -17.67 -8.11 -8.95
CA ARG A 60 -18.57 -8.68 -9.97
C ARG A 60 -17.84 -8.68 -11.32
N PRO A 61 -16.99 -9.69 -11.58
CA PRO A 61 -16.16 -9.74 -12.78
C PRO A 61 -16.96 -9.79 -14.09
N THR A 62 -18.23 -10.22 -14.05
CA THR A 62 -19.13 -10.29 -15.21
C THR A 62 -19.89 -8.99 -15.52
N ASP A 63 -19.71 -7.93 -14.74
CA ASP A 63 -20.42 -6.66 -14.91
C ASP A 63 -19.59 -5.67 -15.77
N PRO A 64 -20.00 -5.35 -17.01
CA PRO A 64 -19.28 -4.43 -17.89
C PRO A 64 -19.21 -2.98 -17.36
N SER A 65 -20.09 -2.64 -16.41
CA SER A 65 -20.07 -1.35 -15.72
C SER A 65 -18.95 -1.27 -14.66
N ARG A 66 -18.41 -2.43 -14.24
CA ARG A 66 -17.31 -2.52 -13.25
C ARG A 66 -15.97 -2.94 -13.85
N SER A 67 -15.96 -3.73 -14.93
CA SER A 67 -14.73 -4.23 -15.54
C SER A 67 -13.83 -3.10 -16.08
N ARG A 68 -14.43 -2.04 -16.64
CA ARG A 68 -13.69 -0.86 -17.15
C ARG A 68 -13.09 -0.01 -16.02
N PRO A 69 -13.85 0.44 -15.00
CA PRO A 69 -13.28 1.11 -13.82
C PRO A 69 -12.18 0.30 -13.14
N ASP A 70 -12.41 -1.01 -12.95
CA ASP A 70 -11.45 -1.91 -12.31
C ASP A 70 -10.13 -2.01 -13.09
N ALA A 71 -10.20 -2.25 -14.41
CA ALA A 71 -9.01 -2.30 -15.27
C ALA A 71 -8.26 -0.96 -15.28
N CYS A 72 -8.97 0.17 -15.21
CA CYS A 72 -8.35 1.49 -15.17
C CYS A 72 -7.60 1.74 -13.85
N VAL A 73 -8.20 1.36 -12.72
CA VAL A 73 -7.56 1.44 -11.40
C VAL A 73 -6.32 0.54 -11.35
N ARG A 74 -6.39 -0.68 -11.89
CA ARG A 74 -5.22 -1.58 -12.01
C ARG A 74 -4.11 -0.96 -12.88
N GLY A 75 -4.46 -0.45 -14.06
CA GLY A 75 -3.52 0.24 -14.93
C GLY A 75 -2.84 1.44 -14.27
N ARG A 76 -3.55 2.12 -13.36
CA ARG A 76 -3.00 3.23 -12.57
C ARG A 76 -2.06 2.77 -11.47
N MET A 77 -2.34 1.65 -10.80
CA MET A 77 -1.41 1.06 -9.84
C MET A 77 -0.09 0.69 -10.51
N TYR A 78 -0.12 0.13 -11.72
CA TYR A 78 1.10 -0.17 -12.49
C TYR A 78 1.95 1.06 -12.80
N GLY A 79 1.35 2.25 -12.86
CA GLY A 79 2.08 3.50 -13.13
C GLY A 79 2.64 4.19 -11.88
N PHE A 80 2.35 3.71 -10.68
CA PHE A 80 2.75 4.33 -9.41
C PHE A 80 3.57 3.42 -8.49
N VAL A 81 3.71 2.17 -8.89
CA VAL A 81 4.33 1.12 -8.10
C VAL A 81 5.56 0.68 -8.86
N ASP A 82 6.70 0.65 -8.17
CA ASP A 82 7.95 0.19 -8.75
C ASP A 82 7.85 -1.29 -9.15
N ASP A 83 8.60 -1.69 -10.18
CA ASP A 83 8.56 -3.04 -10.73
C ASP A 83 8.80 -4.11 -9.65
N ALA A 84 9.70 -3.86 -8.69
CA ALA A 84 9.98 -4.80 -7.61
C ALA A 84 8.76 -5.07 -6.70
N VAL A 85 7.90 -4.07 -6.50
CA VAL A 85 6.66 -4.25 -5.72
C VAL A 85 5.59 -4.92 -6.60
N LEU A 86 5.55 -4.61 -7.90
CA LEU A 86 4.64 -5.26 -8.84
C LEU A 86 4.94 -6.75 -8.97
N ASP A 87 6.20 -7.15 -9.08
CA ASP A 87 6.61 -8.55 -9.17
C ASP A 87 6.14 -9.38 -7.97
N LEU A 88 6.09 -8.77 -6.78
CA LEU A 88 5.57 -9.42 -5.57
C LEU A 88 4.05 -9.45 -5.49
N ALA A 89 3.36 -8.48 -6.11
CA ALA A 89 1.92 -8.30 -5.99
C ALA A 89 1.12 -8.82 -7.20
N MET A 90 1.76 -9.03 -8.35
CA MET A 90 1.10 -9.47 -9.58
C MET A 90 0.73 -10.95 -9.48
N GLU A 91 -0.57 -11.22 -9.47
CA GLU A 91 -1.14 -12.54 -9.68
C GLU A 91 -2.16 -12.51 -10.82
N PRO A 92 -2.27 -13.59 -11.61
CA PRO A 92 -3.24 -13.68 -12.68
C PRO A 92 -4.68 -13.58 -12.15
N ASN A 93 -5.53 -12.88 -12.90
CA ASN A 93 -6.98 -12.81 -12.69
C ASN A 93 -7.46 -12.11 -11.40
N ARG A 94 -6.64 -11.23 -10.80
CA ARG A 94 -7.04 -10.39 -9.66
C ARG A 94 -7.77 -9.10 -10.10
N ASP A 95 -8.74 -8.70 -9.30
CA ASP A 95 -9.40 -7.39 -9.37
C ASP A 95 -8.54 -6.28 -8.71
N ALA A 96 -8.94 -5.02 -8.87
CA ALA A 96 -8.21 -3.87 -8.33
C ALA A 96 -8.04 -3.94 -6.80
N ARG A 97 -9.03 -4.47 -6.08
CA ARG A 97 -8.99 -4.64 -4.63
C ARG A 97 -7.92 -5.63 -4.22
N ALA A 98 -7.88 -6.79 -4.87
CA ALA A 98 -6.91 -7.82 -4.56
C ALA A 98 -5.48 -7.39 -4.90
N LEU A 99 -5.29 -6.65 -6.00
CA LEU A 99 -4.00 -6.04 -6.32
C LEU A 99 -3.57 -5.05 -5.23
N TYR A 100 -4.48 -4.17 -4.78
CA TYR A 100 -4.20 -3.21 -3.70
C TYR A 100 -3.78 -3.90 -2.39
N VAL A 101 -4.49 -4.95 -1.97
CA VAL A 101 -4.16 -5.73 -0.76
C VAL A 101 -2.79 -6.41 -0.90
N SER A 102 -2.49 -6.94 -2.09
CA SER A 102 -1.22 -7.62 -2.36
C SER A 102 -0.05 -6.62 -2.33
N ILE A 103 -0.26 -5.39 -2.81
CA ILE A 103 0.71 -4.29 -2.69
C ILE A 103 0.91 -3.88 -1.22
N GLU A 104 -0.14 -3.87 -0.40
CA GLU A 104 -0.05 -3.49 1.03
C GLU A 104 0.67 -4.55 1.89
N ALA A 105 0.54 -5.83 1.56
CA ALA A 105 1.03 -6.93 2.39
C ALA A 105 2.54 -6.86 2.75
N PRO A 106 3.47 -6.60 1.81
CA PRO A 106 4.90 -6.45 2.12
C PRO A 106 5.19 -5.33 3.12
N PHE A 107 4.51 -4.19 3.01
CA PHE A 107 4.72 -3.03 3.88
C PHE A 107 4.14 -3.25 5.29
N ARG A 108 3.06 -4.04 5.40
CA ARG A 108 2.48 -4.43 6.69
C ARG A 108 3.36 -5.42 7.43
N ALA A 109 3.88 -6.45 6.74
CA ALA A 109 4.78 -7.44 7.32
C ALA A 109 6.10 -6.82 7.82
N ASN A 110 6.64 -5.84 7.10
CA ASN A 110 7.83 -5.11 7.51
C ASN A 110 7.57 -4.24 8.76
N LYS A 111 6.36 -3.70 8.92
CA LYS A 111 5.97 -2.96 10.13
C LYS A 111 5.90 -3.87 11.37
N GLU A 112 5.34 -5.05 11.22
CA GLU A 112 5.25 -6.04 12.32
C GLU A 112 6.65 -6.55 12.70
N SER A 113 7.50 -6.84 11.72
CA SER A 113 8.89 -7.28 11.97
C SER A 113 9.71 -6.20 12.69
N ARG A 114 9.55 -4.92 12.31
CA ARG A 114 10.22 -3.80 13.00
C ARG A 114 9.69 -3.60 14.43
N ALA A 115 8.40 -3.80 14.67
CA ALA A 115 7.84 -3.71 16.02
C ALA A 115 8.41 -4.79 16.95
N VAL A 116 8.55 -6.03 16.46
CA VAL A 116 9.12 -7.15 17.23
C VAL A 116 10.60 -6.92 17.55
N VAL A 117 11.39 -6.42 16.60
CA VAL A 117 12.82 -6.10 16.84
C VAL A 117 12.97 -5.00 17.90
N LEU A 118 12.08 -4.01 17.90
CA LEU A 118 12.07 -2.93 18.90
C LEU A 118 11.76 -3.45 20.31
N GLU A 119 10.91 -4.46 20.45
CA GLU A 119 10.65 -5.11 21.75
C GLU A 119 11.86 -5.92 22.24
N GLN A 120 12.55 -6.63 21.34
CA GLN A 120 13.75 -7.41 21.71
C GLN A 120 14.91 -6.51 22.17
N GLU A 121 15.12 -5.36 21.54
CA GLU A 121 16.13 -4.37 21.95
C GLU A 121 15.81 -3.72 23.30
N PHE A 122 14.53 -3.50 23.60
CA PHE A 122 14.10 -2.94 24.88
C PHE A 122 14.28 -3.93 26.04
N HIS A 123 14.12 -5.24 25.79
CA HIS A 123 14.39 -6.28 26.77
C HIS A 123 15.88 -6.64 26.92
N GLY A 124 16.73 -6.28 25.95
CA GLY A 124 18.17 -6.53 25.98
C GLY A 124 18.98 -5.57 26.87
N SER A 125 18.47 -4.36 27.15
CA SER A 125 19.24 -3.31 27.85
C SER A 125 19.08 -3.23 29.37
N SER A 126 18.37 -4.16 30.01
CA SER A 126 18.28 -4.20 31.50
C SER A 126 19.45 -4.91 32.20
N ARG A 127 20.48 -5.33 31.46
CA ARG A 127 21.62 -6.08 32.05
C ARG A 127 23.00 -5.47 31.74
N ALA A 128 23.15 -4.19 32.02
CA ALA A 128 24.42 -3.58 32.44
C ALA A 128 24.09 -2.90 33.78
N THR A 129 24.67 -3.22 34.93
CA THR A 129 26.09 -3.18 35.26
C THR A 129 26.26 -3.68 36.70
N SER A 130 27.30 -4.48 36.96
CA SER A 130 28.17 -4.27 38.13
C SER A 130 29.44 -5.12 37.97
N PRO A 131 30.56 -4.54 37.53
CA PRO A 131 31.87 -5.16 37.68
C PRO A 131 32.46 -4.86 39.08
N SER A 132 33.01 -5.90 39.69
CA SER A 132 34.04 -5.97 40.76
C SER A 132 34.09 -4.91 41.87
N MET A 133 34.03 -5.37 43.12
CA MET A 133 34.84 -4.79 44.22
C MET A 133 36.04 -5.70 44.51
N PRO A 134 37.28 -5.17 44.52
CA PRO A 134 38.42 -5.80 45.20
C PRO A 134 38.67 -5.09 46.54
N THR A 135 38.86 -5.85 47.62
CA THR A 135 39.40 -5.33 48.89
C THR A 135 40.06 -6.44 49.72
N PRO A 136 40.99 -6.09 50.62
CA PRO A 136 42.37 -6.59 50.51
C PRO A 136 42.91 -7.33 51.74
N ASN A 137 44.05 -7.99 51.51
CA ASN A 137 45.16 -8.33 52.41
C ASN A 137 44.87 -9.05 53.75
N GLY A 138 45.52 -10.21 53.88
CA GLY A 138 45.84 -10.89 55.13
C GLY A 138 47.12 -11.68 54.93
#